data_AF-A0A932CBS1-F1
#
_entry.id   AF-A0A932CBS1-F1
#
_cell.length_a   1.000
_cell.length_b   1.000
_cell.length_c   1.000
_cell.angle_alpha   90.00
_cell.angle_beta   90.00
_cell.angle_gamma   90.00
#
_symmetry.space_group_name_H-M   'P 1'
#
loop_
_entity.id
_entity.type
_entity.pdbx_description
1 polymer ?
#
loop_
_entity_poly.entity_id
_entity_poly.type
_entity_poly.pdbx_seq_one_letter_code
_entity_poly.pdbx_strand_id
1 'polypeptide(L)'
;MAEVLTNIEELRGRIDVVDDQLVRLLNVRVACAVEVGRLKHEAGLPIYQPEREAQVLNKVRKSATELSGPLTAEALVRIFERIIDEARRAERAASVRGDGLGPSIGE
;
A
#
# COMPACT_ATOMS: atom_id res chain seq x y z
N MET A 1 13.08 -34.61 14.23
CA MET A 1 13.64 -33.83 13.09
C MET A 1 12.68 -33.77 11.92
N ALA A 2 12.19 -34.90 11.38
CA ALA A 2 11.20 -34.90 10.29
C ALA A 2 9.93 -34.09 10.63
N GLU A 3 9.35 -34.30 11.81
CA GLU A 3 8.17 -33.56 12.29
C GLU A 3 8.37 -32.04 12.38
N VAL A 4 9.55 -31.59 12.79
CA VAL A 4 9.89 -30.16 12.85
C VAL A 4 9.96 -29.56 11.45
N LEU A 5 10.51 -30.29 10.48
CA LEU A 5 10.58 -29.84 9.09
C LEU A 5 9.19 -29.74 8.46
N THR A 6 8.32 -30.72 8.70
CA THR A 6 6.92 -30.68 8.24
C THR A 6 6.18 -29.47 8.82
N ASN A 7 6.31 -29.20 10.11
CA ASN A 7 5.68 -28.01 10.73
C ASN A 7 6.19 -26.69 10.14
N ILE A 8 7.47 -26.61 9.76
CA ILE A 8 8.03 -25.42 9.09
C ILE A 8 7.39 -25.25 7.70
N GLU A 9 7.23 -26.32 6.93
CA GLU A 9 6.62 -26.29 5.61
C GLU A 9 5.15 -25.86 5.67
N GLU A 10 4.39 -26.36 6.64
CA GLU A 10 3.01 -25.92 6.87
C GLU A 10 2.91 -24.42 7.21
N LEU A 11 3.80 -23.92 8.06
CA LEU A 11 3.86 -22.49 8.39
C LEU A 11 4.24 -21.64 7.18
N ARG A 12 5.15 -22.11 6.31
CA ARG A 12 5.49 -21.43 5.05
C ARG A 12 4.30 -21.38 4.11
N GLY A 13 3.56 -22.47 3.93
CA GLY A 13 2.34 -22.46 3.12
C GLY A 13 1.31 -21.46 3.66
N ARG A 14 1.19 -21.31 4.99
CA ARG A 14 0.34 -20.27 5.58
C ARG A 14 0.85 -18.85 5.31
N ILE A 15 2.17 -18.64 5.32
CA ILE A 15 2.79 -17.35 4.96
C ILE A 15 2.48 -17.01 3.51
N ASP A 16 2.65 -17.94 2.58
CA ASP A 16 2.38 -17.72 1.15
C ASP A 16 0.94 -17.25 0.91
N VAL A 17 -0.04 -17.88 1.59
CA VAL A 17 -1.45 -17.46 1.51
C VAL A 17 -1.67 -16.05 2.05
N VAL A 18 -0.99 -15.68 3.14
CA VAL A 18 -1.08 -14.33 3.72
C VAL A 18 -0.42 -13.32 2.79
N ASP A 19 0.73 -13.63 2.20
CA ASP A 19 1.44 -12.74 1.28
C ASP A 19 0.60 -12.45 0.03
N ASP A 20 -0.05 -13.46 -0.52
CA ASP A 20 -1.03 -13.30 -1.59
C ASP A 20 -2.18 -12.35 -1.23
N GLN A 21 -2.67 -12.42 0.00
CA GLN A 21 -3.71 -11.51 0.50
C GLN A 21 -3.16 -10.08 0.66
N LEU A 22 -1.93 -9.94 1.17
CA LEU A 22 -1.26 -8.64 1.31
C LEU A 22 -1.10 -7.98 -0.06
N VAL A 23 -0.62 -8.70 -1.07
CA VAL A 23 -0.48 -8.18 -2.45
C VAL A 23 -1.83 -7.68 -2.98
N ARG A 24 -2.91 -8.47 -2.82
CA ARG A 24 -4.25 -8.05 -3.25
C ARG A 24 -4.72 -6.79 -2.53
N LEU A 25 -4.56 -6.72 -1.20
CA LEU A 25 -4.97 -5.56 -0.40
C LEU A 25 -4.16 -4.30 -0.74
N LEU A 26 -2.86 -4.45 -0.96
CA LEU A 26 -1.98 -3.35 -1.37
C LEU A 26 -2.38 -2.81 -2.74
N ASN A 27 -2.68 -3.68 -3.71
CA ASN A 27 -3.16 -3.25 -5.03
C ASN A 27 -4.48 -2.47 -4.93
N VAL A 28 -5.45 -2.94 -4.14
CA VAL A 28 -6.70 -2.20 -3.89
C VAL A 28 -6.41 -0.84 -3.25
N ARG A 29 -5.54 -0.80 -2.24
CA ARG A 29 -5.16 0.43 -1.53
C ARG A 29 -4.49 1.46 -2.45
N VAL A 30 -3.67 1.01 -3.40
CA VAL A 30 -3.00 1.88 -4.39
C VAL A 30 -3.98 2.33 -5.45
N ALA A 31 -4.88 1.46 -5.94
CA ALA A 31 -5.93 1.84 -6.90
C ALA A 31 -6.83 2.95 -6.35
N CYS A 32 -7.21 2.89 -5.07
CA CYS A 32 -7.93 3.99 -4.42
C CYS A 32 -7.13 5.29 -4.41
N ALA A 33 -5.81 5.24 -4.19
CA ALA A 33 -4.97 6.44 -4.20
C ALA A 33 -4.84 7.04 -5.59
N VAL A 34 -4.72 6.21 -6.63
CA VAL A 34 -4.72 6.63 -8.04
C VAL A 34 -6.00 7.38 -8.38
N GLU A 35 -7.17 6.83 -8.00
CA GLU A 35 -8.45 7.48 -8.26
C GLU A 35 -8.59 8.81 -7.50
N VAL A 36 -8.14 8.86 -6.25
CA VAL A 36 -8.04 10.12 -5.49
C VAL A 36 -7.14 11.13 -6.21
N GLY A 37 -6.03 10.69 -6.80
CA GLY A 37 -5.14 11.55 -7.59
C GLY A 37 -5.79 12.14 -8.82
N ARG A 38 -6.57 11.32 -9.55
CA ARG A 38 -7.35 11.78 -10.71
C ARG A 38 -8.33 12.88 -10.29
N LEU A 39 -9.08 12.66 -9.22
CA LEU A 39 -10.03 13.66 -8.69
C LEU A 39 -9.33 14.94 -8.20
N LYS A 40 -8.17 14.82 -7.54
CA LYS A 40 -7.37 15.98 -7.14
C LYS A 40 -6.89 16.78 -8.34
N HIS A 41 -6.43 16.10 -9.40
CA HIS A 41 -6.01 16.74 -10.63
C HIS A 41 -7.15 17.53 -11.27
N GLU A 42 -8.33 16.94 -11.40
CA GLU A 42 -9.54 17.60 -11.91
C GLU A 42 -9.96 18.80 -11.06
N ALA A 43 -9.75 18.73 -9.75
CA ALA A 43 -10.03 19.82 -8.82
C ALA A 43 -8.89 20.85 -8.68
N GLY A 44 -7.77 20.69 -9.39
CA GLY A 44 -6.59 21.56 -9.24
C GLY A 44 -5.92 21.50 -7.86
N LEU A 45 -6.11 20.39 -7.13
CA LEU A 45 -5.58 20.19 -5.78
C LEU A 45 -4.18 19.55 -5.82
N PRO A 46 -3.30 19.88 -4.86
CA PRO A 46 -1.98 19.26 -4.77
C PRO A 46 -2.10 17.77 -4.41
N ILE A 47 -1.28 16.95 -5.06
CA ILE A 47 -1.14 15.51 -4.77
C ILE A 47 -0.63 15.29 -3.34
N TYR A 48 0.43 16.01 -2.96
CA TYR A 48 1.05 15.90 -1.65
C TYR A 48 0.24 16.67 -0.59
N GLN A 49 -0.24 15.96 0.42
CA GLN A 49 -1.05 16.49 1.52
C GLN A 49 -0.55 15.90 2.84
N PRO A 50 0.45 16.52 3.50
CA PRO A 50 1.12 15.97 4.67
C PRO A 50 0.17 15.73 5.85
N GLU A 51 -0.86 16.57 6.02
CA GLU A 51 -1.87 16.40 7.06
C GLU A 51 -2.63 15.08 6.86
N ARG A 52 -2.92 14.72 5.61
CA ARG A 52 -3.62 13.48 5.31
C ARG A 52 -2.76 12.26 5.62
N GLU A 53 -1.47 12.32 5.34
CA GLU A 53 -0.53 11.24 5.64
C GLU A 53 -0.36 11.06 7.15
N ALA A 54 -0.21 12.16 7.90
CA ALA A 54 -0.17 12.13 9.36
C ALA A 54 -1.43 11.47 9.96
N GLN A 55 -2.62 11.76 9.42
CA GLN A 55 -3.86 11.09 9.84
C GLN A 55 -3.83 9.58 9.59
N VAL A 56 -3.32 9.13 8.44
CA VAL A 56 -3.18 7.69 8.14
C VAL A 56 -2.24 7.03 9.14
N LEU A 57 -1.06 7.60 9.39
CA LEU A 57 -0.08 7.05 10.33
C LEU A 57 -0.60 7.03 11.77
N ASN A 58 -1.35 8.05 12.20
CA ASN A 58 -1.99 8.07 13.51
C ASN A 58 -3.06 6.98 13.64
N LYS A 59 -3.85 6.74 12.58
CA LYS A 59 -4.81 5.63 12.55
C LYS A 59 -4.09 4.28 12.67
N VAL A 60 -2.97 4.10 11.96
CA VAL A 60 -2.16 2.87 12.03
C VAL A 60 -1.65 2.63 13.44
N ARG A 61 -1.11 3.65 14.11
CA ARG A 61 -0.67 3.53 15.52
C ARG A 61 -1.81 3.08 16.44
N LYS A 62 -2.99 3.67 16.29
CA LYS A 62 -4.16 3.30 17.09
C LYS A 62 -4.58 1.85 16.83
N SER A 63 -4.68 1.45 15.56
CA SER A 63 -5.03 0.07 15.20
C SER A 63 -3.98 -0.95 15.66
N ALA A 64 -2.70 -0.59 15.68
CA ALA A 64 -1.65 -1.45 16.22
C ALA A 64 -1.89 -1.80 17.69
N THR A 65 -2.31 -0.82 18.50
CA THR A 65 -2.67 -1.04 19.91
C THR A 65 -3.93 -1.88 20.06
N GLU A 66 -4.95 -1.66 19.23
CA GLU A 66 -6.24 -2.36 19.32
C GLU A 66 -6.16 -3.82 18.88
N LEU A 67 -5.38 -4.13 17.83
CA LEU A 67 -5.33 -5.47 17.22
C LEU A 67 -4.38 -6.44 17.93
N SER A 68 -3.53 -5.97 18.86
CA SER A 68 -2.61 -6.79 19.67
C SER A 68 -1.79 -7.81 18.86
N GLY A 69 -1.07 -7.35 17.83
CA GLY A 69 -0.20 -8.19 16.98
C GLY A 69 1.27 -8.22 17.42
N PRO A 70 2.09 -9.13 16.86
CA PRO A 70 3.51 -9.24 17.18
C PRO A 70 4.36 -8.07 16.64
N LEU A 71 3.79 -7.23 15.78
CA LEU A 71 4.45 -6.01 15.28
C LEU A 71 4.21 -4.85 16.24
N THR A 72 5.28 -4.09 16.54
CA THR A 72 5.14 -2.84 17.28
C THR A 72 4.44 -1.77 16.43
N ALA A 73 3.87 -0.76 17.09
CA ALA A 73 3.23 0.36 16.41
C ALA A 73 4.22 1.08 15.46
N GLU A 74 5.49 1.23 15.87
CA GLU A 74 6.55 1.85 15.08
C GLU A 74 6.92 1.01 13.86
N ALA A 75 6.91 -0.32 13.98
CA ALA A 75 7.15 -1.22 12.85
C ALA A 75 6.04 -1.08 11.79
N LEU A 76 4.79 -1.03 12.24
CA LEU A 76 3.65 -0.79 11.35
C LEU A 76 3.70 0.59 10.71
N VAL A 77 4.07 1.64 11.44
CA VAL A 77 4.26 2.99 10.89
C VAL A 77 5.27 2.97 9.75
N ARG A 78 6.45 2.36 9.94
CA ARG A 78 7.48 2.28 8.89
C ARG A 78 6.98 1.56 7.64
N ILE A 79 6.22 0.48 7.80
CA ILE A 79 5.61 -0.22 6.67
C ILE A 79 4.63 0.69 5.94
N PHE A 80 3.77 1.39 6.68
CA PHE A 80 2.77 2.29 6.09
C PHE A 80 3.39 3.52 5.42
N GLU A 81 4.51 4.04 5.90
CA GLU A 81 5.27 5.09 5.20
C GLU A 81 5.67 4.62 3.80
N ARG A 82 6.17 3.39 3.65
CA ARG A 82 6.51 2.81 2.34
C ARG A 82 5.29 2.60 1.45
N ILE A 83 4.17 2.17 2.03
CA ILE A 83 2.90 2.03 1.28
C ILE A 83 2.42 3.40 0.77
N ILE A 84 2.53 4.44 1.59
CA ILE A 84 2.16 5.82 1.22
C ILE A 84 3.09 6.34 0.12
N ASP A 85 4.40 6.12 0.24
CA ASP A 85 5.39 6.51 -0.78
C ASP A 85 5.04 5.93 -2.16
N GLU A 86 4.78 4.62 -2.22
CA GLU A 86 4.47 3.93 -3.48
C GLU A 86 3.09 4.33 -4.02
N ALA A 87 2.10 4.51 -3.15
CA ALA A 87 0.81 5.06 -3.55
C ALA A 87 0.94 6.46 -4.18
N ARG A 88 1.77 7.33 -3.59
CA ARG A 88 2.03 8.69 -4.11
C ARG A 88 2.77 8.66 -5.46
N ARG A 89 3.68 7.69 -5.66
CA ARG A 89 4.33 7.46 -6.96
C ARG A 89 3.33 7.06 -8.03
N ALA A 90 2.45 6.10 -7.72
CA ALA A 90 1.40 5.64 -8.63
C ALA A 90 0.41 6.77 -8.97
N GLU A 91 0.01 7.57 -7.97
CA GLU A 91 -0.85 8.74 -8.12
C GLU A 91 -0.28 9.72 -9.16
N ARG A 92 0.99 10.11 -9.00
CA ARG A 92 1.69 11.01 -9.94
C ARG A 92 1.78 10.42 -11.35
N ALA A 93 2.11 9.14 -11.47
CA ALA A 93 2.25 8.49 -12.78
C ALA A 93 0.92 8.45 -13.55
N ALA A 94 -0.20 8.30 -12.83
CA ALA A 94 -1.53 8.34 -13.43
C ALA A 94 -1.96 9.75 -13.83
N SER A 95 -1.68 10.77 -13.01
CA SER A 95 -1.99 12.17 -13.34
C SER A 95 -1.25 12.66 -14.59
N VAL A 96 0.03 12.27 -14.79
CA VAL A 96 0.82 12.66 -15.97
C VAL A 96 0.30 12.01 -17.27
N ARG A 97 -0.31 10.82 -17.20
CA ARG A 97 -0.89 10.15 -18.37
C ARG A 97 -2.26 10.69 -18.81
N GLY A 98 -2.89 11.54 -17.99
CA GLY A 98 -4.15 12.20 -18.33
C GLY A 98 -4.01 13.25 -19.45
N ASP A 99 -2.80 13.77 -19.64
CA ASP A 99 -2.47 14.78 -20.66
C ASP A 99 -1.85 14.12 -21.90
N GLY A 100 -2.69 13.45 -22.70
CA GLY A 100 -2.43 13.18 -24.11
C GLY A 100 -1.16 12.40 -24.48
N LEU A 101 -1.26 11.07 -24.54
CA LEU A 101 -0.77 10.20 -25.62
C LEU A 101 -0.95 8.76 -25.15
N GLY A 102 -1.89 8.04 -25.78
CA GLY A 102 -1.95 6.59 -25.67
C GLY A 102 -0.62 5.96 -26.12
N PRO A 103 -0.34 4.71 -25.75
CA PRO A 103 0.89 4.06 -26.18
C PRO A 103 0.91 4.05 -27.71
N SER A 104 1.84 4.81 -28.29
CA SER A 104 2.31 4.57 -29.64
C SER A 104 2.94 3.18 -29.62
N ILE A 105 2.18 2.18 -30.06
CA ILE A 105 2.76 0.91 -30.49
C ILE A 105 3.59 1.27 -31.73
N GLY A 106 4.90 1.37 -31.54
CA GLY A 106 5.88 1.62 -32.59
C GLY A 106 6.93 0.53 -32.55
N GLU A 107 6.78 -0.39 -33.52
CA GLU A 107 7.75 -1.32 -34.15
C GLU A 107 8.54 -2.31 -33.28
#